data_AF-A0A972QH11-F1
#
_entry.id   AF-A0A972QH11-F1
#
_cell.length_a   1.000
_cell.length_b   1.000
_cell.length_c   1.000
_cell.angle_alpha   90.00
_cell.angle_beta   90.00
_cell.angle_gamma   90.00
#
_symmetry.space_group_name_H-M   'P 1'
#
loop_
_entity.id
_entity.type
_entity.pdbx_description
1 polymer ?
#
loop_
_entity_poly.entity_id
_entity_poly.type
_entity_poly.pdbx_seq_one_letter_code
_entity_poly.pdbx_strand_id
1 'polypeptide(L)'
;MDFDWGDIGGILTYLVPVLIFVVINVFFRKQQEQKRQQQAVRGLLSEIDYNHKLMEAFLFKWQAKKFKTGVWKRNKDKMDYIDQGLCNILAGAYAIAEEFNGEIGTARKHKSPGYLAGIQVDRLKEPLARSRQGLKEWLELNKRKKELPRPGGK
;
A
#
# COMPACT_ATOMS: atom_id res chain seq x y z
N MET A 1 54.22 19.98 19.33
CA MET A 1 52.76 20.07 19.55
C MET A 1 52.36 18.73 20.11
N ASP A 2 52.25 18.62 21.42
CA ASP A 2 51.86 17.39 22.10
C ASP A 2 50.34 17.29 22.03
N PHE A 3 49.84 16.28 21.33
CA PHE A 3 48.41 16.05 21.17
C PHE A 3 47.89 15.43 22.48
N ASP A 4 47.09 16.17 23.23
CA ASP A 4 46.60 15.73 24.53
C ASP A 4 45.48 14.69 24.35
N TRP A 5 45.87 13.42 24.36
CA TRP A 5 44.97 12.28 24.17
C TRP A 5 44.00 12.08 25.34
N GLY A 6 44.26 12.66 26.52
CA GLY A 6 43.44 12.50 27.72
C GLY A 6 42.09 13.23 27.62
N ASP A 7 42.12 14.49 27.22
CA ASP A 7 40.91 15.31 27.02
C ASP A 7 40.08 14.81 25.82
N ILE A 8 40.75 14.32 24.78
CA ILE A 8 40.11 13.72 23.60
C ILE A 8 39.37 12.43 24.00
N GLY A 9 39.94 11.60 24.86
CA GLY A 9 39.32 10.37 25.35
C GLY A 9 38.04 10.60 26.17
N GLY A 10 38.03 11.64 27.01
CA GLY A 10 36.84 12.06 27.76
C GLY A 10 35.70 12.51 26.83
N ILE A 11 35.99 13.37 25.86
CA ILE A 11 35.01 13.87 24.89
C ILE A 11 34.48 12.72 24.00
N LEU A 12 35.35 11.82 23.54
CA LEU A 12 34.94 10.64 22.77
C LEU A 12 33.99 9.73 23.56
N THR A 13 34.21 9.56 24.86
CA THR A 13 33.38 8.72 25.72
C THR A 13 31.93 9.22 25.79
N TYR A 14 31.71 10.54 25.72
CA TYR A 14 30.37 11.14 25.65
C TYR A 14 29.81 11.23 24.23
N LEU A 15 30.66 11.42 23.22
CA LEU A 15 30.22 11.53 21.82
C LEU A 15 29.79 10.19 21.21
N VAL A 16 30.48 9.10 21.55
CA VAL A 16 30.16 7.75 21.04
C VAL A 16 28.71 7.33 21.32
N PRO A 17 28.16 7.42 22.54
CA PRO A 17 26.77 7.04 22.79
C PRO A 17 25.76 7.96 22.07
N VAL A 18 26.07 9.25 21.91
CA VAL A 18 25.22 10.20 21.16
C VAL A 18 25.19 9.83 19.68
N LEU A 19 26.35 9.54 19.08
CA LEU A 19 26.45 9.07 17.70
C LEU A 19 25.69 7.75 17.48
N ILE A 20 25.85 6.79 18.38
CA ILE A 20 25.11 5.52 18.35
C ILE A 20 23.60 5.79 18.44
N PHE A 21 23.16 6.65 19.35
CA PHE A 21 21.75 7.01 19.50
C PHE A 21 21.17 7.63 18.22
N VAL A 22 21.89 8.56 17.59
CA VAL A 22 21.47 9.18 16.32
C VAL A 22 21.35 8.13 15.21
N VAL A 23 22.34 7.26 15.06
CA VAL A 23 22.32 6.20 14.04
C VAL A 23 21.16 5.23 14.26
N ILE A 24 20.92 4.80 15.51
CA ILE A 24 19.78 3.97 15.88
C ILE A 24 18.47 4.68 15.53
N ASN A 25 18.32 5.95 15.91
CA ASN A 25 17.07 6.69 15.71
C ASN A 25 16.75 6.86 14.21
N VAL A 26 17.77 7.20 13.39
CA VAL A 26 17.63 7.27 11.93
C VAL A 26 17.25 5.91 11.34
N PHE A 27 17.89 4.83 11.80
CA PHE A 27 17.59 3.47 11.32
C PHE A 27 16.16 3.03 11.69
N PHE A 28 15.73 3.29 12.93
CA PHE A 28 14.38 2.99 13.40
C PHE A 28 13.33 3.78 12.63
N ARG A 29 13.57 5.06 12.34
CA ARG A 29 12.65 5.88 11.55
C ARG A 29 12.45 5.31 10.14
N LYS A 30 13.54 4.95 9.46
CA LYS A 30 13.50 4.31 8.14
C LYS A 30 12.75 2.97 8.16
N GLN A 31 12.93 2.17 9.21
CA GLN A 31 12.19 0.92 9.36
C GLN A 31 10.68 1.14 9.59
N GLN A 32 10.30 2.15 10.37
CA GLN A 32 8.90 2.46 10.61
C GLN A 32 8.18 2.91 9.33
N GLU A 33 8.83 3.75 8.51
CA GLU A 33 8.31 4.16 7.20
C GLU A 33 8.05 2.95 6.31
N GLN A 34 9.02 2.04 6.17
CA GLN A 34 8.83 0.80 5.40
C GLN A 34 7.70 -0.08 5.94
N LYS A 35 7.56 -0.21 7.26
CA LYS A 35 6.46 -0.97 7.87
C LYS A 35 5.10 -0.34 7.52
N ARG A 36 4.99 0.99 7.57
CA ARG A 36 3.76 1.71 7.18
C ARG A 36 3.43 1.50 5.70
N GLN A 37 4.42 1.59 4.81
CA GLN A 37 4.26 1.32 3.38
C GLN A 37 3.78 -0.11 3.13
N GLN A 38 4.40 -1.10 3.77
CA GLN A 38 3.98 -2.51 3.67
C GLN A 38 2.57 -2.75 4.20
N GLN A 39 2.18 -2.08 5.30
CA GLN A 39 0.83 -2.16 5.84
C GLN A 39 -0.20 -1.56 4.88
N ALA A 40 0.09 -0.41 4.28
CA ALA A 40 -0.79 0.23 3.30
C ALA A 40 -0.99 -0.68 2.07
N VAL A 41 0.09 -1.25 1.52
CA VAL A 41 0.02 -2.17 0.38
C VAL A 41 -0.75 -3.45 0.71
N ARG A 42 -0.52 -4.05 1.89
CA ARG A 42 -1.30 -5.22 2.35
C ARG A 42 -2.78 -4.89 2.53
N GLY A 43 -3.09 -3.71 3.06
CA GLY A 43 -4.45 -3.21 3.18
C GLY A 43 -5.14 -3.10 1.81
N LEU A 44 -4.44 -2.53 0.82
CA LEU A 44 -4.95 -2.44 -0.55
C LEU A 44 -5.16 -3.81 -1.19
N LEU A 45 -4.23 -4.75 -1.00
CA LEU A 45 -4.38 -6.11 -1.49
C LEU A 45 -5.60 -6.80 -0.87
N SER A 46 -5.82 -6.65 0.44
CA SER A 46 -7.00 -7.20 1.11
C SER A 46 -8.30 -6.56 0.57
N GLU A 47 -8.29 -5.25 0.32
CA GLU A 47 -9.41 -4.52 -0.28
C GLU A 47 -9.70 -4.99 -1.72
N ILE A 48 -8.67 -5.15 -2.54
CA ILE A 48 -8.76 -5.67 -3.92
C ILE A 48 -9.27 -7.12 -3.93
N ASP A 49 -8.75 -7.98 -3.07
CA ASP A 49 -9.21 -9.37 -2.95
C ASP A 49 -10.69 -9.45 -2.54
N TYR A 50 -11.12 -8.56 -1.64
CA TYR A 50 -12.53 -8.45 -1.26
C TYR A 50 -13.38 -7.96 -2.45
N ASN A 51 -12.95 -6.91 -3.14
CA ASN A 51 -13.66 -6.35 -4.29
C ASN A 51 -13.75 -7.34 -5.45
N HIS A 52 -12.72 -8.17 -5.66
CA HIS A 52 -12.73 -9.22 -6.67
C HIS A 52 -13.80 -10.29 -6.35
N LYS A 53 -13.85 -10.76 -5.09
CA LYS A 53 -14.91 -11.69 -4.66
C LYS A 53 -16.31 -11.07 -4.77
N LEU A 54 -16.42 -9.78 -4.47
CA LEU A 54 -17.69 -9.07 -4.57
C LEU A 54 -18.14 -8.91 -6.02
N MET A 55 -17.21 -8.58 -6.94
CA MET A 55 -17.47 -8.53 -8.38
C MET A 55 -17.97 -9.89 -8.89
N GLU A 56 -17.29 -10.99 -8.54
CA GLU A 56 -17.73 -12.34 -8.89
C GLU A 56 -19.14 -12.62 -8.35
N ALA A 57 -19.41 -12.32 -7.08
CA ALA A 57 -20.75 -12.49 -6.50
C ALA A 57 -21.83 -11.61 -7.16
N PHE A 58 -21.45 -10.44 -7.68
CA PHE A 58 -22.34 -9.55 -8.41
C PHE A 58 -22.70 -10.13 -9.79
N LEU A 59 -21.73 -10.75 -10.49
CA LEU A 59 -21.97 -11.45 -11.76
C LEU A 59 -22.99 -12.60 -11.59
N PHE A 60 -22.96 -13.31 -10.46
CA PHE A 60 -23.95 -14.34 -10.12
C PHE A 60 -25.27 -13.78 -9.56
N LYS A 61 -25.52 -12.46 -9.69
CA LYS A 61 -26.71 -11.73 -9.20
C LYS A 61 -27.00 -11.93 -7.70
N TRP A 62 -26.01 -12.34 -6.91
CA TRP A 62 -26.22 -12.74 -5.53
C TRP A 62 -26.29 -11.52 -4.60
N GLN A 63 -25.40 -10.53 -4.77
CA GLN A 63 -25.32 -9.38 -3.85
C GLN A 63 -24.94 -8.08 -4.54
N ALA A 64 -25.84 -7.10 -4.54
CA ALA A 64 -25.53 -5.72 -4.92
C ALA A 64 -24.96 -4.91 -3.75
N LYS A 65 -23.80 -5.32 -3.22
CA LYS A 65 -23.08 -4.54 -2.19
C LYS A 65 -22.11 -3.55 -2.84
N LYS A 66 -21.79 -2.48 -2.12
CA LYS A 66 -20.80 -1.49 -2.54
C LYS A 66 -19.38 -2.07 -2.44
N PHE A 67 -18.55 -1.77 -3.43
CA PHE A 67 -17.12 -2.00 -3.43
C PHE A 67 -16.44 -1.19 -2.33
N LYS A 68 -15.41 -1.76 -1.71
CA LYS A 68 -14.60 -1.09 -0.71
C LYS A 68 -13.57 -0.21 -1.41
N THR A 69 -13.50 1.06 -0.99
CA THR A 69 -12.52 2.03 -1.51
C THR A 69 -11.83 2.80 -0.38
N GLY A 70 -11.98 2.31 0.86
CA GLY A 70 -11.60 3.03 2.06
C GLY A 70 -10.10 3.08 2.26
N VAL A 71 -9.40 1.98 1.97
CA VAL A 71 -7.94 1.94 2.08
C VAL A 71 -7.31 2.81 1.01
N TRP A 72 -7.81 2.74 -0.23
CA TRP A 72 -7.35 3.61 -1.32
C TRP A 72 -7.49 5.09 -0.98
N LYS A 73 -8.68 5.54 -0.55
CA LYS A 73 -8.94 6.94 -0.20
C LYS A 73 -7.98 7.51 0.85
N ARG A 74 -7.56 6.69 1.82
CA ARG A 74 -6.68 7.13 2.91
C ARG A 74 -5.21 7.17 2.52
N ASN A 75 -4.82 6.42 1.49
CA ASN A 75 -3.41 6.21 1.17
C ASN A 75 -3.00 6.82 -0.18
N LYS A 76 -3.92 7.09 -1.11
CA LYS A 76 -3.61 7.53 -2.48
C LYS A 76 -2.62 8.71 -2.58
N ASP A 77 -2.70 9.67 -1.66
CA ASP A 77 -1.84 10.87 -1.66
C ASP A 77 -0.46 10.63 -1.03
N LYS A 78 -0.23 9.44 -0.48
CA LYS A 78 0.98 9.05 0.25
C LYS A 78 1.70 7.85 -0.39
N MET A 79 1.39 7.53 -1.65
CA MET A 79 1.92 6.36 -2.36
C MET A 79 3.08 6.69 -3.31
N ASP A 80 3.90 7.69 -2.97
CA ASP A 80 5.09 8.09 -3.72
C ASP A 80 6.16 6.97 -3.83
N TYR A 81 6.06 5.96 -2.96
CA TYR A 81 6.93 4.78 -2.94
C TYR A 81 6.51 3.65 -3.90
N ILE A 82 5.40 3.80 -4.61
CA ILE A 82 4.95 2.91 -5.68
C ILE A 82 5.23 3.57 -7.02
N ASP A 83 5.58 2.79 -8.04
CA ASP A 83 5.80 3.33 -9.37
C ASP A 83 4.52 3.98 -9.93
N GLN A 84 4.70 5.03 -10.74
CA GLN A 84 3.59 5.79 -11.30
C GLN A 84 2.63 4.92 -12.13
N GLY A 85 3.14 3.89 -12.80
CA GLY A 85 2.34 2.96 -13.59
C GLY A 85 1.34 2.20 -12.73
N LEU A 86 1.81 1.60 -11.64
CA LEU A 86 0.96 0.90 -10.67
C LEU A 86 0.00 1.86 -9.96
N CYS A 87 0.43 3.07 -9.61
CA CYS A 87 -0.45 4.11 -9.07
C CYS A 87 -1.60 4.46 -10.04
N ASN A 88 -1.31 4.59 -11.34
CA ASN A 88 -2.32 4.86 -12.36
C ASN A 88 -3.30 3.68 -12.53
N ILE A 89 -2.80 2.45 -12.49
CA ILE A 89 -3.63 1.24 -12.56
C ILE A 89 -4.58 1.15 -11.35
N LEU A 90 -4.06 1.42 -10.14
CA LEU A 90 -4.86 1.47 -8.92
C LEU A 90 -5.91 2.57 -9.02
N ALA A 91 -5.52 3.78 -9.41
CA ALA A 91 -6.44 4.91 -9.56
C ALA A 91 -7.58 4.58 -10.53
N GLY A 92 -7.26 3.95 -11.68
CA GLY A 92 -8.26 3.50 -12.65
C GLY A 92 -9.22 2.46 -12.06
N ALA A 93 -8.70 1.43 -11.38
CA ALA A 93 -9.51 0.40 -10.75
C ALA A 93 -10.46 0.98 -9.69
N TYR A 94 -9.96 1.88 -8.83
CA TYR A 94 -10.77 2.49 -7.78
C TYR A 94 -11.74 3.54 -8.31
N ALA A 95 -11.44 4.24 -9.40
CA ALA A 95 -12.39 5.13 -10.07
C ALA A 95 -13.61 4.36 -10.60
N ILE A 96 -13.39 3.24 -11.28
CA ILE A 96 -14.46 2.36 -11.76
C ILE A 96 -15.27 1.79 -10.57
N ALA A 97 -14.60 1.39 -9.49
CA ALA A 97 -15.29 0.92 -8.29
C ALA A 97 -16.17 2.00 -7.63
N GLU A 98 -15.75 3.27 -7.69
CA GLU A 98 -16.55 4.40 -7.19
C GLU A 98 -17.76 4.71 -8.08
N GLU A 99 -17.59 4.64 -9.41
CA GLU A 99 -18.68 4.75 -10.38
C GLU A 99 -19.77 3.72 -10.08
N PHE A 100 -19.40 2.45 -9.94
CA PHE A 100 -20.35 1.38 -9.58
C PHE A 100 -20.98 1.57 -8.21
N ASN A 101 -20.26 2.12 -7.23
CA ASN A 101 -20.85 2.45 -5.94
C ASN A 101 -21.94 3.53 -6.04
N GLY A 102 -21.80 4.45 -7.00
CA GLY A 102 -22.82 5.43 -7.37
C GLY A 102 -24.03 4.75 -8.00
N GLU A 103 -23.83 3.94 -9.03
CA GLU A 103 -24.89 3.19 -9.72
C GLU A 103 -25.68 2.28 -8.78
N ILE A 104 -24.99 1.51 -7.92
CA ILE A 104 -25.63 0.66 -6.91
C ILE A 104 -26.43 1.51 -5.92
N GLY A 105 -25.90 2.68 -5.54
CA GLY A 105 -26.61 3.64 -4.68
C GLY A 105 -27.93 4.11 -5.31
N THR A 106 -27.87 4.51 -6.58
CA THR A 106 -29.02 4.96 -7.37
C THR A 106 -30.04 3.84 -7.55
N ALA A 107 -29.60 2.65 -7.98
CA ALA A 107 -30.47 1.51 -8.20
C ALA A 107 -31.21 1.08 -6.92
N ARG A 108 -30.52 1.12 -5.76
CA ARG A 108 -31.14 0.88 -4.45
C ARG A 108 -32.16 1.97 -4.10
N LYS A 109 -31.87 3.24 -4.37
CA LYS A 109 -32.78 4.36 -4.12
C LYS A 109 -34.07 4.22 -4.95
N HIS A 110 -33.96 3.80 -6.21
CA HIS A 110 -35.09 3.61 -7.11
C HIS A 110 -35.77 2.23 -7.00
N LYS A 111 -35.31 1.37 -6.07
CA LYS A 111 -35.82 0.00 -5.86
C LYS A 111 -35.98 -0.81 -7.16
N SER A 112 -35.11 -0.58 -8.15
CA SER A 112 -35.29 -1.18 -9.47
C SER A 112 -34.24 -2.26 -9.73
N PRO A 113 -34.63 -3.55 -9.72
CA PRO A 113 -33.74 -4.66 -10.05
C PRO A 113 -33.20 -4.58 -11.49
N GLY A 114 -33.94 -3.94 -12.39
CA GLY A 114 -33.53 -3.73 -13.79
C GLY A 114 -32.28 -2.87 -13.92
N TYR A 115 -32.12 -1.85 -13.06
CA TYR A 115 -30.91 -1.02 -13.04
C TYR A 115 -29.69 -1.80 -12.55
N LEU A 116 -29.87 -2.74 -11.61
CA LEU A 116 -28.77 -3.60 -11.14
C LEU A 116 -28.32 -4.59 -12.20
N ALA A 117 -29.23 -5.08 -13.04
CA ALA A 117 -28.92 -6.01 -14.12
C ALA A 117 -28.12 -5.36 -15.28
N GLY A 118 -28.16 -4.04 -15.39
CA GLY A 118 -27.40 -3.28 -16.40
C GLY A 118 -25.97 -2.92 -16.00
N ILE A 119 -25.57 -3.13 -14.73
CA ILE A 119 -24.23 -2.78 -14.24
C ILE A 119 -23.21 -3.79 -14.78
N GLN A 120 -22.35 -3.33 -15.69
CA GLN A 120 -21.26 -4.11 -16.31
C GLN A 120 -20.03 -4.17 -15.39
N VAL A 121 -20.16 -4.89 -14.27
CA VAL A 121 -19.08 -5.04 -13.27
C VAL A 121 -17.84 -5.77 -13.82
N ASP A 122 -17.95 -6.45 -14.96
CA ASP A 122 -16.86 -7.12 -15.66
C ASP A 122 -15.72 -6.18 -16.05
N ARG A 123 -16.03 -4.89 -16.28
CA ARG A 123 -15.03 -3.83 -16.54
C ARG A 123 -14.02 -3.67 -15.40
N LEU A 124 -14.35 -4.12 -14.18
CA LEU A 124 -13.47 -4.06 -13.01
C LEU A 124 -12.49 -5.24 -12.93
N LYS A 125 -12.74 -6.33 -13.67
CA LYS A 125 -11.99 -7.59 -13.58
C LYS A 125 -10.52 -7.40 -13.91
N GLU A 126 -10.24 -6.81 -15.07
CA GLU A 126 -8.87 -6.60 -15.53
C GLU A 126 -8.12 -5.55 -14.68
N PRO A 127 -8.68 -4.36 -14.38
CA PRO A 127 -8.03 -3.38 -13.50
C PRO A 127 -7.70 -3.94 -12.11
N LEU A 128 -8.60 -4.72 -11.49
CA LEU A 128 -8.32 -5.36 -10.20
C LEU A 128 -7.24 -6.43 -10.30
N ALA A 129 -7.24 -7.24 -11.37
CA ALA A 129 -6.23 -8.27 -11.58
C ALA A 129 -4.84 -7.66 -11.75
N ARG A 130 -4.72 -6.62 -12.58
CA ARG A 130 -3.46 -5.87 -12.77
C ARG A 130 -3.01 -5.18 -11.48
N SER A 131 -3.92 -4.53 -10.76
CA SER A 131 -3.64 -3.90 -9.46
C SER A 131 -3.11 -4.92 -8.44
N ARG A 132 -3.76 -6.09 -8.37
CA ARG A 132 -3.38 -7.18 -7.47
C ARG A 132 -1.99 -7.70 -7.79
N GLN A 133 -1.70 -7.93 -9.07
CA GLN A 133 -0.41 -8.42 -9.53
C GLN A 133 0.70 -7.42 -9.20
N GLY A 134 0.53 -6.15 -9.58
CA GLY A 134 1.54 -5.12 -9.32
C GLY A 134 1.83 -4.95 -7.83
N LEU A 135 0.79 -4.98 -6.97
CA LEU A 135 1.01 -4.90 -5.51
C LEU A 135 1.72 -6.13 -4.93
N LYS A 136 1.47 -7.33 -5.47
CA LYS A 136 2.21 -8.54 -5.09
C LYS A 136 3.67 -8.46 -5.50
N GLU A 137 3.94 -8.04 -6.73
CA GLU A 137 5.30 -7.83 -7.24
C GLU A 137 6.05 -6.79 -6.41
N TRP A 138 5.40 -5.67 -6.09
CA TRP A 138 5.96 -4.65 -5.21
C TRP A 138 6.32 -5.21 -3.82
N LEU A 139 5.45 -6.05 -3.22
CA LEU A 139 5.74 -6.68 -1.93
C LEU A 139 6.93 -7.64 -2.00
N GLU A 140 7.02 -8.45 -3.06
CA GLU A 140 8.12 -9.40 -3.23
C GLU A 140 9.46 -8.68 -3.44
N LEU A 141 9.49 -7.62 -4.26
CA LEU A 141 10.69 -6.79 -4.45
C LEU A 141 11.14 -6.12 -3.14
N ASN A 142 10.19 -5.65 -2.32
CA ASN A 142 10.50 -5.01 -1.05
C ASN A 142 10.83 -6.00 0.09
N LYS A 143 10.43 -7.27 0.00
CA LYS A 143 10.94 -8.34 0.88
C LYS A 143 12.40 -8.66 0.59
N ARG A 144 12.76 -8.82 -0.69
CA ARG A 144 14.15 -9.14 -1.09
C ARG A 144 15.16 -8.06 -0.70
N LYS A 145 14.76 -6.79 -0.70
CA LYS A 145 15.61 -5.68 -0.20
C LYS A 145 15.91 -5.76 1.31
N LYS A 146 15.12 -6.48 2.11
CA LYS A 146 15.39 -6.73 3.54
C LYS A 146 16.40 -7.85 3.77
N GLU A 147 16.57 -8.76 2.80
CA GLU A 147 17.36 -9.99 2.94
C GLU A 147 18.79 -9.88 2.40
N LEU A 148 19.17 -8.76 1.78
CA LEU A 148 20.55 -8.56 1.35
C LEU A 148 21.48 -8.50 2.59
N PRO A 149 22.45 -9.43 2.73
CA PRO A 149 23.47 -9.32 3.76
C PRO A 149 24.29 -8.05 3.49
N ARG A 150 24.62 -7.32 4.54
CA ARG A 150 25.55 -6.19 4.45
C ARG A 150 26.85 -6.68 3.80
N PRO A 151 27.38 -6.02 2.74
CA PRO A 151 28.75 -6.28 2.30
C PRO A 151 29.67 -5.75 3.39
N GLY A 152 30.14 -6.63 4.27
CA GLY A 152 31.03 -6.23 5.37
C GLY A 152 31.11 -7.18 6.57
N GLY A 153 30.81 -8.48 6.39
CA GLY A 153 31.21 -9.50 7.35
C GLY A 153 32.59 -10.05 6.96
N LYS A 154 33.66 -9.39 7.41
CA LYS A 154 34.97 -10.00 7.59
C LYS A 154 35.29 -9.92 9.07
#